data_AF-A0ABD0TKR5-F1
#
_entry.id   AF-A0ABD0TKR5-F1
#
_cell.length_a   1.000
_cell.length_b   1.000
_cell.length_c   1.000
_cell.angle_alpha   90.00
_cell.angle_beta   90.00
_cell.angle_gamma   90.00
#
_symmetry.space_group_name_H-M   'P 1'
#
loop_
_entity.id
_entity.type
_entity.pdbx_description
1 polymer ?
#
loop_
_entity_poly.entity_id
_entity_poly.type
_entity_poly.pdbx_seq_one_letter_code
_entity_poly.pdbx_strand_id
1 'polypeptide(L)'
;MRAELFQNKTGVHLPSPQYMHRGHLYLKVTKDYMQTAVDAFAILLKGNINDVLRLPAAYVLKSARTIAMMRIAKEKLVATWTVVKGNRHPIEITPRILEQYRPLFKYLNGNEIAKLNLTDERILTYIGTHADLDRHQVGIVASRYIKLNPRWMEPRYLNLMNNILCGVPMNFMRKQAENTYLQLTHEMFYHIKACDPLQRRFYYAMMTRTQALGKPYSWSARDVSRLGLLLTEIDGPDLAMVKPEAMSGITAQVMLEIPPQTLKHVTEMQLRFIGQKPLNILAKKLSDYQDELRIYNKGYCLMTLIFQNVWVYFPC
;
A
#
# COMPACT_ATOMS: atom_id res chain seq x y z
N MET A 1 -39.14 -1.96 -17.19
CA MET A 1 -38.52 -1.43 -18.42
C MET A 1 -37.92 -2.60 -19.18
N ARG A 2 -38.36 -2.81 -20.42
CA ARG A 2 -37.74 -3.75 -21.37
C ARG A 2 -36.31 -3.28 -21.66
N ALA A 3 -35.37 -4.19 -21.86
CA ALA A 3 -34.04 -3.85 -22.34
C ALA A 3 -34.19 -3.07 -23.66
N GLU A 4 -33.60 -1.88 -23.74
CA GLU A 4 -33.60 -1.10 -24.98
C GLU A 4 -32.71 -1.83 -26.00
N LEU A 5 -33.30 -2.23 -27.12
CA LEU A 5 -32.58 -2.85 -28.22
C LEU A 5 -31.94 -1.75 -29.06
N PHE A 6 -30.61 -1.73 -29.16
CA PHE A 6 -29.90 -0.94 -30.16
C PHE A 6 -29.54 -1.85 -31.34
N GLN A 7 -30.01 -1.50 -32.55
CA GLN A 7 -29.78 -2.29 -33.77
C GLN A 7 -30.21 -3.77 -33.66
N ASN A 8 -31.37 -4.06 -33.05
CA ASN A 8 -31.90 -5.42 -32.87
C ASN A 8 -30.97 -6.40 -32.11
N LYS A 9 -29.99 -5.88 -31.38
CA LYS A 9 -29.18 -6.65 -30.44
C LYS A 9 -29.50 -6.17 -29.03
N THR A 10 -29.66 -7.10 -28.10
CA THR A 10 -29.67 -6.79 -26.66
C THR A 10 -28.28 -6.29 -26.29
N GLY A 11 -28.09 -4.97 -26.34
CA GLY A 11 -26.85 -4.34 -25.96
C GLY A 11 -26.94 -3.86 -24.52
N VAL A 12 -25.83 -3.93 -23.81
CA VAL A 12 -25.69 -3.28 -22.51
C VAL A 12 -25.33 -1.83 -22.79
N HIS A 13 -26.19 -0.89 -22.38
CA HIS A 13 -26.03 0.53 -22.70
C HIS A 13 -25.88 1.37 -21.45
N LEU A 14 -24.99 2.36 -21.50
CA LEU A 14 -24.96 3.39 -20.46
C LEU A 14 -26.26 4.20 -20.53
N PRO A 15 -26.90 4.50 -19.38
CA PRO A 15 -28.04 5.40 -19.35
C PRO A 15 -27.71 6.74 -20.02
N SER A 16 -28.59 7.20 -20.92
CA SER A 16 -28.40 8.48 -21.59
C SER A 16 -28.29 9.59 -20.53
N PRO A 17 -27.29 10.49 -20.62
CA PRO A 17 -27.09 11.57 -19.65
C PRO A 17 -28.34 12.44 -19.44
N GLN A 18 -29.18 12.56 -20.46
CA GLN A 18 -30.41 13.37 -20.44
C GLN A 18 -31.46 12.82 -19.46
N TYR A 19 -31.43 11.51 -19.18
CA TYR A 19 -32.34 10.86 -18.21
C TYR A 19 -31.69 10.66 -16.84
N MET A 20 -30.47 11.16 -16.64
CA MET A 20 -29.75 11.03 -15.37
C MET A 20 -29.91 12.28 -14.51
N HIS A 21 -31.03 12.37 -13.80
CA HIS A 21 -31.26 13.43 -12.83
C HIS A 21 -30.51 13.14 -11.52
N ARG A 22 -29.43 13.89 -11.27
CA ARG A 22 -28.63 13.78 -10.04
C ARG A 22 -29.51 13.95 -8.80
N GLY A 23 -29.35 13.09 -7.80
CA GLY A 23 -30.12 13.07 -6.56
C GLY A 23 -31.42 12.27 -6.62
N HIS A 24 -31.78 11.76 -7.80
CA HIS A 24 -33.00 10.97 -8.04
C HIS A 24 -32.71 9.62 -8.68
N LEU A 25 -31.44 9.19 -8.72
CA LEU A 25 -31.07 7.91 -9.30
C LEU A 25 -31.27 6.79 -8.27
N TYR A 26 -31.87 5.70 -8.73
CA TYR A 26 -32.07 4.48 -7.95
C TYR A 26 -31.61 3.29 -8.78
N LEU A 27 -30.80 2.42 -8.19
CA LEU A 27 -30.42 1.18 -8.85
C LEU A 27 -31.61 0.20 -8.84
N LYS A 28 -32.17 -0.09 -10.01
CA LYS A 28 -33.16 -1.15 -10.18
C LYS A 28 -32.43 -2.45 -10.48
N VAL A 29 -32.43 -3.39 -9.54
CA VAL A 29 -31.86 -4.71 -9.77
C VAL A 29 -32.78 -5.48 -10.71
N THR A 30 -32.30 -5.78 -11.91
CA THR A 30 -33.06 -6.53 -12.92
C THR A 30 -32.48 -7.94 -13.11
N LYS A 31 -33.16 -8.79 -13.89
CA LYS A 31 -32.65 -10.11 -14.29
C LYS A 31 -31.44 -10.00 -15.24
N ASP A 32 -31.27 -8.85 -15.88
CA ASP A 32 -30.07 -8.52 -16.64
C ASP A 32 -29.02 -7.94 -15.68
N TYR A 33 -28.15 -8.82 -15.19
CA TYR A 33 -27.09 -8.45 -14.27
C TYR A 33 -26.04 -7.54 -14.91
N MET A 34 -25.83 -7.62 -16.23
CA MET A 34 -24.87 -6.74 -16.92
C MET A 34 -25.43 -5.33 -17.02
N GLN A 35 -26.71 -5.17 -17.39
CA GLN A 35 -27.35 -3.85 -17.39
C GLN A 35 -27.42 -3.26 -15.98
N THR A 36 -27.77 -4.08 -14.98
CA THR A 36 -27.75 -3.65 -13.57
C THR A 36 -26.36 -3.16 -13.14
N ALA A 37 -25.29 -3.82 -13.57
CA ALA A 37 -23.93 -3.38 -13.27
C ALA A 37 -23.60 -2.04 -13.95
N VAL A 38 -23.97 -1.87 -15.22
CA VAL A 38 -23.73 -0.63 -15.97
C VAL A 38 -24.52 0.55 -15.39
N ASP A 39 -25.76 0.34 -14.98
CA ASP A 39 -26.58 1.37 -14.33
C ASP A 39 -25.96 1.81 -13.00
N ALA A 40 -25.49 0.85 -12.19
CA ALA A 40 -24.81 1.15 -10.93
C ALA A 40 -23.48 1.90 -11.14
N PHE A 41 -22.71 1.55 -12.17
CA PHE A 41 -21.50 2.29 -12.54
C PHE A 41 -21.82 3.71 -13.01
N ALA A 42 -22.91 3.88 -13.77
CA ALA A 42 -23.38 5.20 -14.17
C ALA A 42 -23.74 6.06 -12.94
N ILE A 43 -24.41 5.49 -11.93
CA ILE A 43 -24.69 6.17 -10.66
C ILE A 43 -23.40 6.62 -9.97
N LEU A 44 -22.42 5.73 -9.82
CA LEU A 44 -21.15 6.05 -9.17
C LEU A 44 -20.38 7.16 -9.91
N LEU A 45 -20.31 7.09 -11.24
CA LEU A 45 -19.58 8.05 -12.06
C LEU A 45 -20.30 9.40 -12.14
N LYS A 46 -21.59 9.41 -12.48
CA LYS A 46 -22.34 10.62 -12.89
C LYS A 46 -23.32 11.14 -11.83
N GLY A 47 -23.78 10.29 -10.90
CA GLY A 47 -24.69 10.67 -9.81
C GLY A 47 -24.04 11.55 -8.75
N ASN A 48 -24.80 11.95 -7.73
CA ASN A 48 -24.28 12.66 -6.55
C ASN A 48 -24.13 11.71 -5.34
N ILE A 49 -23.74 12.25 -4.18
CA ILE A 49 -23.56 11.44 -2.96
C ILE A 49 -24.86 10.75 -2.54
N ASN A 50 -26.01 11.44 -2.62
CA ASN A 50 -27.30 10.86 -2.25
C ASN A 50 -27.69 9.67 -3.14
N ASP A 51 -27.33 9.72 -4.43
CA ASP A 51 -27.53 8.58 -5.33
C ASP A 51 -26.68 7.38 -4.92
N VAL A 52 -25.41 7.62 -4.53
CA VAL A 52 -24.52 6.57 -4.03
C VAL A 52 -25.04 5.96 -2.74
N LEU A 53 -25.55 6.79 -1.81
CA LEU A 53 -26.12 6.34 -0.54
C LEU A 53 -27.34 5.41 -0.69
N ARG A 54 -27.99 5.42 -1.86
CA ARG A 54 -29.14 4.55 -2.19
C ARG A 54 -28.74 3.24 -2.84
N LEU A 55 -27.45 3.01 -3.11
CA LEU A 55 -26.99 1.74 -3.66
C LEU A 55 -27.22 0.59 -2.66
N PRO A 56 -27.52 -0.64 -3.13
CA PRO A 56 -27.58 -1.79 -2.24
C PRO A 56 -26.19 -2.14 -1.70
N ALA A 57 -26.07 -2.35 -0.38
CA ALA A 57 -24.82 -2.76 0.27
C ALA A 57 -24.21 -4.02 -0.35
N ALA A 58 -25.05 -5.01 -0.69
CA ALA A 58 -24.62 -6.24 -1.32
C ALA A 58 -23.96 -6.00 -2.70
N TYR A 59 -24.40 -4.99 -3.45
CA TYR A 59 -23.79 -4.62 -4.72
C TYR A 59 -22.40 -4.01 -4.48
N VAL A 60 -22.30 -3.03 -3.58
CA VAL A 60 -21.01 -2.39 -3.23
C VAL A 60 -19.97 -3.43 -2.81
N LEU A 61 -20.34 -4.39 -1.95
CA LEU A 61 -19.44 -5.44 -1.48
C LEU A 61 -18.99 -6.39 -2.60
N LYS A 62 -19.91 -6.83 -3.46
CA LYS A 62 -19.59 -7.75 -4.58
C LYS A 62 -18.75 -7.07 -5.66
N SER A 63 -18.90 -5.75 -5.83
CA SER A 63 -18.24 -4.97 -6.88
C SER A 63 -17.08 -4.10 -6.37
N ALA A 64 -16.68 -4.23 -5.09
CA ALA A 64 -15.70 -3.35 -4.45
C ALA A 64 -14.39 -3.21 -5.24
N ARG A 65 -13.89 -4.31 -5.82
CA ARG A 65 -12.68 -4.31 -6.64
C ARG A 65 -12.85 -3.47 -7.91
N THR A 66 -13.96 -3.64 -8.63
CA THR A 66 -14.24 -2.87 -9.84
C THR A 66 -14.43 -1.40 -9.50
N ILE A 67 -15.19 -1.08 -8.45
CA ILE A 67 -15.40 0.30 -7.98
C ILE A 67 -14.05 0.97 -7.66
N ALA A 68 -13.14 0.26 -6.97
CA ALA A 68 -11.83 0.79 -6.60
C ALA A 68 -10.90 1.09 -7.80
N MET A 69 -11.14 0.46 -8.96
CA MET A 69 -10.37 0.68 -10.19
C MET A 69 -10.93 1.84 -11.04
N MET A 70 -12.14 2.31 -10.74
CA MET A 70 -12.80 3.38 -11.49
C MET A 70 -12.33 4.76 -11.03
N ARG A 71 -12.38 5.74 -11.93
CA ARG A 71 -12.13 7.16 -11.62
C ARG A 71 -13.37 7.78 -10.95
N ILE A 72 -13.53 7.54 -9.66
CA ILE A 72 -14.63 8.05 -8.84
C ILE A 72 -14.10 9.07 -7.83
N ALA A 73 -14.86 10.15 -7.60
CA ALA A 73 -14.56 11.15 -6.58
C ALA A 73 -14.46 10.52 -5.18
N LYS A 74 -13.48 10.98 -4.37
CA LYS A 74 -13.17 10.39 -3.06
C LYS A 74 -14.36 10.41 -2.11
N GLU A 75 -15.16 11.48 -2.13
CA GLU A 75 -16.33 11.65 -1.27
C GLU A 75 -17.39 10.57 -1.54
N LYS A 76 -17.55 10.18 -2.81
CA LYS A 76 -18.45 9.10 -3.21
C LYS A 76 -17.91 7.74 -2.76
N LEU A 77 -16.61 7.51 -2.88
CA LEU A 77 -15.96 6.28 -2.40
C LEU A 77 -16.12 6.15 -0.88
N VAL A 78 -15.97 7.24 -0.12
CA VAL A 78 -16.25 7.28 1.31
C VAL A 78 -17.73 6.98 1.60
N ALA A 79 -18.66 7.54 0.82
CA ALA A 79 -20.09 7.30 0.99
C ALA A 79 -20.47 5.81 0.83
N THR A 80 -19.73 5.03 0.05
CA THR A 80 -19.96 3.59 -0.07
C THR A 80 -19.78 2.85 1.26
N TRP A 81 -19.00 3.38 2.20
CA TRP A 81 -18.90 2.85 3.55
C TRP A 81 -20.17 3.04 4.35
N THR A 82 -20.79 4.21 4.24
CA THR A 82 -22.08 4.49 4.89
C THR A 82 -23.15 3.52 4.38
N VAL A 83 -23.13 3.19 3.09
CA VAL A 83 -24.00 2.17 2.50
C VAL A 83 -23.74 0.78 3.10
N VAL A 84 -22.47 0.35 3.15
CA VAL A 84 -22.11 -0.97 3.68
C VAL A 84 -22.39 -1.08 5.17
N LYS A 85 -22.02 -0.07 5.95
CA LYS A 85 -22.29 0.01 7.39
C LYS A 85 -23.80 -0.01 7.65
N GLY A 86 -24.56 0.77 6.88
CA GLY A 86 -25.98 0.99 7.09
C GLY A 86 -26.23 1.57 8.49
N ASN A 87 -27.21 1.02 9.19
CA ASN A 87 -27.57 1.43 10.56
C ASN A 87 -26.74 0.75 11.66
N ARG A 88 -25.79 -0.13 11.29
CA ARG A 88 -24.99 -0.89 12.27
C ARG A 88 -23.93 0.00 12.91
N HIS A 89 -23.62 -0.27 14.17
CA HIS A 89 -22.46 0.34 14.80
C HIS A 89 -21.18 -0.23 14.20
N PRO A 90 -20.09 0.56 14.03
CA PRO A 90 -18.84 0.05 13.46
C PRO A 90 -18.26 -1.16 14.19
N ILE A 91 -18.52 -1.29 15.50
CA ILE A 91 -18.10 -2.43 16.32
C ILE A 91 -18.77 -3.76 15.92
N GLU A 92 -19.94 -3.70 15.28
CA GLU A 92 -20.72 -4.87 14.83
C GLU A 92 -20.29 -5.36 13.44
N ILE A 93 -19.40 -4.63 12.76
CA ILE A 93 -18.94 -5.01 11.42
C ILE A 93 -18.01 -6.22 11.53
N THR A 94 -18.38 -7.30 10.84
CA THR A 94 -17.65 -8.56 10.89
C THR A 94 -16.41 -8.56 9.98
N PRO A 95 -15.39 -9.38 10.28
CA PRO A 95 -14.21 -9.53 9.42
C PRO A 95 -14.56 -9.91 7.98
N ARG A 96 -15.62 -10.72 7.78
CA ARG A 96 -16.09 -11.13 6.44
C ARG A 96 -16.52 -9.94 5.58
N ILE A 97 -17.20 -8.96 6.18
CA ILE A 97 -17.64 -7.75 5.47
C ILE A 97 -16.41 -6.90 5.11
N LEU A 98 -15.47 -6.76 6.04
CA LEU A 98 -14.22 -6.03 5.81
C LEU A 98 -13.41 -6.64 4.66
N GLU A 99 -13.27 -7.96 4.61
CA GLU A 99 -12.55 -8.61 3.51
C GLU A 99 -13.20 -8.37 2.15
N GLN A 100 -14.54 -8.41 2.06
CA GLN A 100 -15.25 -8.04 0.84
C GLN A 100 -15.05 -6.57 0.47
N TYR A 101 -14.95 -5.69 1.47
CA TYR A 101 -14.77 -4.25 1.30
C TYR A 101 -13.30 -3.81 1.14
N ARG A 102 -12.34 -4.73 1.25
CA ARG A 102 -10.89 -4.45 1.26
C ARG A 102 -10.42 -3.45 0.20
N PRO A 103 -10.80 -3.55 -1.09
CA PRO A 103 -10.33 -2.60 -2.12
C PRO A 103 -10.71 -1.13 -1.86
N LEU A 104 -11.82 -0.89 -1.15
CA LEU A 104 -12.37 0.43 -0.86
C LEU A 104 -11.98 0.93 0.54
N PHE A 105 -11.42 0.06 1.38
CA PHE A 105 -11.13 0.36 2.78
C PHE A 105 -10.15 1.52 2.97
N LYS A 106 -9.19 1.68 2.05
CA LYS A 106 -8.21 2.79 2.07
C LYS A 106 -8.82 4.19 2.01
N TYR A 107 -10.06 4.33 1.55
CA TYR A 107 -10.72 5.63 1.46
C TYR A 107 -11.35 6.08 2.77
N LEU A 108 -11.49 5.18 3.76
CA LEU A 108 -12.05 5.52 5.08
C LEU A 108 -11.14 6.48 5.84
N ASN A 109 -11.68 7.38 6.65
CA ASN A 109 -10.83 8.15 7.56
C ASN A 109 -10.38 7.28 8.77
N GLY A 110 -9.27 7.67 9.40
CA GLY A 110 -8.72 6.91 10.55
C GLY A 110 -9.69 6.83 11.74
N ASN A 111 -10.53 7.84 11.94
CA ASN A 111 -11.51 7.85 13.03
C ASN A 111 -12.60 6.79 12.84
N GLU A 112 -13.09 6.57 11.63
CA GLU A 112 -14.05 5.51 11.33
C GLU A 112 -13.40 4.13 11.46
N ILE A 113 -12.15 3.97 11.00
CA ILE A 113 -11.41 2.71 11.16
C ILE A 113 -11.22 2.39 12.66
N ALA A 114 -10.87 3.37 13.49
CA ALA A 114 -10.65 3.18 14.92
C ALA A 114 -11.92 2.90 15.74
N LYS A 115 -13.12 3.07 15.15
CA LYS A 115 -14.39 2.67 15.77
C LYS A 115 -14.72 1.19 15.57
N LEU A 116 -14.02 0.50 14.67
CA LEU A 116 -14.17 -0.95 14.49
C LEU A 116 -13.77 -1.70 15.76
N ASN A 117 -14.15 -2.97 15.85
CA ASN A 117 -13.81 -3.81 16.99
C ASN A 117 -12.32 -4.21 16.98
N LEU A 118 -11.46 -3.35 17.52
CA LEU A 118 -10.01 -3.58 17.60
C LEU A 118 -9.59 -4.67 18.60
N THR A 119 -10.53 -5.23 19.39
CA THR A 119 -10.22 -6.39 20.26
C THR A 119 -10.32 -7.71 19.51
N ASP A 120 -10.96 -7.75 18.33
CA ASP A 120 -10.92 -8.92 17.44
C ASP A 120 -9.60 -8.93 16.67
N GLU A 121 -8.74 -9.89 16.98
CA GLU A 121 -7.41 -10.03 16.36
C GLU A 121 -7.48 -10.11 14.83
N ARG A 122 -8.58 -10.65 14.25
CA ARG A 122 -8.76 -10.74 12.80
C ARG A 122 -9.01 -9.39 12.17
N ILE A 123 -9.75 -8.52 12.84
CA ILE A 123 -9.98 -7.13 12.38
C ILE A 123 -8.68 -6.34 12.51
N LEU A 124 -7.95 -6.50 13.61
CA LEU A 124 -6.66 -5.83 13.80
C LEU A 124 -5.66 -6.26 12.72
N THR A 125 -5.57 -7.56 12.43
CA THR A 125 -4.70 -8.12 11.39
C THR A 125 -5.13 -7.66 10.00
N TYR A 126 -6.43 -7.61 9.73
CA TYR A 126 -6.97 -7.06 8.48
C TYR A 126 -6.50 -5.62 8.25
N ILE A 127 -6.62 -4.75 9.26
CA ILE A 127 -6.18 -3.35 9.17
C ILE A 127 -4.64 -3.31 9.03
N GLY A 128 -3.93 -4.08 9.85
CA GLY A 128 -2.47 -4.11 9.89
C GLY A 128 -1.82 -4.64 8.61
N THR A 129 -2.48 -5.51 7.86
CA THR A 129 -1.99 -6.03 6.57
C THR A 129 -2.44 -5.20 5.38
N HIS A 130 -3.17 -4.11 5.60
CA HIS A 130 -3.68 -3.27 4.53
C HIS A 130 -2.60 -2.31 4.01
N ALA A 131 -2.10 -2.60 2.80
CA ALA A 131 -0.94 -1.91 2.20
C ALA A 131 -1.16 -0.42 1.89
N ASP A 132 -2.39 -0.03 1.58
CA ASP A 132 -2.72 1.32 1.09
C ASP A 132 -3.21 2.27 2.21
N LEU A 133 -3.03 1.92 3.49
CA LEU A 133 -3.35 2.83 4.57
C LEU A 133 -2.25 3.86 4.76
N ASP A 134 -2.65 5.12 4.89
CA ASP A 134 -1.76 6.23 5.17
C ASP A 134 -1.34 6.27 6.64
N ARG A 135 -0.28 7.05 6.91
CA ARG A 135 0.29 7.22 8.25
C ARG A 135 -0.72 7.75 9.27
N HIS A 136 -1.59 8.66 8.87
CA HIS A 136 -2.55 9.29 9.77
C HIS A 136 -3.65 8.29 10.18
N GLN A 137 -4.18 7.52 9.22
CA GLN A 137 -5.11 6.42 9.48
C GLN A 137 -4.51 5.42 10.46
N VAL A 138 -3.30 4.95 10.15
CA VAL A 138 -2.55 3.99 10.99
C VAL A 138 -2.28 4.55 12.39
N GLY A 139 -1.90 5.84 12.51
CA GLY A 139 -1.65 6.51 13.79
C GLY A 139 -2.88 6.58 14.70
N ILE A 140 -4.05 6.92 14.14
CA ILE A 140 -5.31 6.96 14.92
C ILE A 140 -5.67 5.56 15.43
N VAL A 141 -5.54 4.54 14.57
CA VAL A 141 -5.83 3.15 14.96
C VAL A 141 -4.87 2.66 16.04
N ALA A 142 -3.56 2.91 15.88
CA ALA A 142 -2.55 2.55 16.86
C ALA A 142 -2.83 3.19 18.23
N SER A 143 -3.11 4.49 18.25
CA SER A 143 -3.45 5.23 19.47
C SER A 143 -4.69 4.66 20.16
N ARG A 144 -5.73 4.30 19.40
CA ARG A 144 -6.93 3.66 19.96
C ARG A 144 -6.63 2.26 20.50
N TYR A 145 -5.89 1.44 19.76
CA TYR A 145 -5.55 0.08 20.17
C TYR A 145 -4.70 0.04 21.45
N ILE A 146 -3.68 0.90 21.56
CA ILE A 146 -2.83 1.03 22.75
C ILE A 146 -3.66 1.35 24.00
N LYS A 147 -4.67 2.21 23.87
CA LYS A 147 -5.58 2.54 24.99
C LYS A 147 -6.48 1.36 25.38
N LEU A 148 -6.86 0.52 24.43
CA LEU A 148 -7.73 -0.64 24.66
C LEU A 148 -6.96 -1.85 25.21
N ASN A 149 -5.69 -2.01 24.83
CA ASN A 149 -4.87 -3.14 25.23
C ASN A 149 -3.61 -2.69 25.97
N PRO A 150 -3.59 -2.70 27.32
CA PRO A 150 -2.41 -2.36 28.11
C PRO A 150 -1.18 -3.25 27.84
N ARG A 151 -1.40 -4.47 27.35
CA ARG A 151 -0.35 -5.46 27.06
C ARG A 151 0.17 -5.39 25.63
N TRP A 152 -0.20 -4.37 24.86
CA TRP A 152 0.14 -4.23 23.44
C TRP A 152 1.64 -4.37 23.12
N MET A 153 2.51 -4.14 24.11
CA MET A 153 3.97 -4.25 23.99
C MET A 153 4.49 -5.69 23.95
N GLU A 154 3.70 -6.71 24.31
CA GLU A 154 4.15 -8.10 24.23
C GLU A 154 4.31 -8.53 22.76
N PRO A 155 5.30 -9.39 22.43
CA PRO A 155 5.59 -9.81 21.04
C PRO A 155 4.37 -10.31 20.26
N ARG A 156 3.47 -11.05 20.92
CA ARG A 156 2.22 -11.54 20.31
C ARG A 156 1.39 -10.39 19.75
N TYR A 157 1.21 -9.30 20.51
CA TYR A 157 0.38 -8.18 20.09
C TYR A 157 1.09 -7.28 19.09
N LEU A 158 2.41 -7.11 19.21
CA LEU A 158 3.21 -6.41 18.20
C LEU A 158 3.08 -7.08 16.82
N ASN A 159 3.11 -8.41 16.77
CA ASN A 159 2.94 -9.18 15.53
C ASN A 159 1.58 -8.97 14.86
N LEU A 160 0.52 -8.72 15.64
CA LEU A 160 -0.80 -8.43 15.09
C LEU A 160 -0.89 -7.02 14.48
N MET A 161 -0.09 -6.07 14.98
CA MET A 161 -0.14 -4.68 14.55
C MET A 161 0.32 -4.50 13.10
N ASN A 162 1.35 -5.22 12.63
CA ASN A 162 1.86 -5.09 11.25
C ASN A 162 2.08 -3.61 10.86
N ASN A 163 1.42 -3.11 9.80
CA ASN A 163 1.48 -1.70 9.37
C ASN A 163 1.03 -0.73 10.47
N ILE A 164 0.16 -1.14 11.41
CA ILE A 164 -0.29 -0.31 12.54
C ILE A 164 0.89 0.08 13.44
N LEU A 165 1.96 -0.70 13.46
CA LEU A 165 3.19 -0.37 14.21
C LEU A 165 3.78 0.97 13.77
N CYS A 166 3.59 1.37 12.51
CA CYS A 166 4.01 2.68 11.99
C CYS A 166 3.25 3.86 12.64
N GLY A 167 2.13 3.58 13.30
CA GLY A 167 1.37 4.57 14.07
C GLY A 167 1.85 4.73 15.50
N VAL A 168 2.74 3.86 15.97
CA VAL A 168 3.26 3.88 17.35
C VAL A 168 4.39 4.90 17.47
N PRO A 169 4.33 5.82 18.44
CA PRO A 169 5.45 6.71 18.74
C PRO A 169 6.71 5.93 19.09
N MET A 170 7.85 6.30 18.46
CA MET A 170 9.13 5.63 18.66
C MET A 170 9.59 5.63 20.13
N ASN A 171 9.20 6.63 20.92
CA ASN A 171 9.53 6.69 22.35
C ASN A 171 8.97 5.51 23.15
N PHE A 172 7.86 4.91 22.72
CA PHE A 172 7.36 3.67 23.32
C PHE A 172 8.16 2.46 22.84
N MET A 173 8.46 2.40 21.54
CA MET A 173 9.23 1.28 20.97
C MET A 173 10.67 1.21 21.50
N ARG A 174 11.29 2.35 21.82
CA ARG A 174 12.63 2.41 22.45
C ARG A 174 12.71 1.70 23.81
N LYS A 175 11.58 1.52 24.50
CA LYS A 175 11.53 0.82 25.79
C LYS A 175 11.50 -0.70 25.65
N GLN A 176 11.30 -1.21 24.43
CA GLN A 176 11.30 -2.65 24.17
C GLN A 176 12.71 -3.20 24.24
N ALA A 177 12.86 -4.36 24.87
CA ALA A 177 14.11 -5.09 24.90
C ALA A 177 14.48 -5.58 23.48
N GLU A 178 15.77 -5.59 23.15
CA GLU A 178 16.25 -5.94 21.81
C GLU A 178 15.81 -7.34 21.37
N ASN A 179 15.83 -8.30 22.30
CA ASN A 179 15.37 -9.68 22.08
C ASN A 179 13.88 -9.79 21.71
N THR A 180 13.05 -8.78 22.01
CA THR A 180 11.63 -8.75 21.63
C THR A 180 11.49 -8.69 20.11
N TYR A 181 12.41 -8.00 19.44
CA TYR A 181 12.38 -7.85 17.99
C TYR A 181 12.66 -9.17 17.26
N LEU A 182 13.44 -10.08 17.84
CA LEU A 182 13.66 -11.43 17.29
C LEU A 182 12.42 -12.33 17.38
N GLN A 183 11.52 -12.05 18.31
CA GLN A 183 10.25 -12.76 18.48
C GLN A 183 9.17 -12.27 17.51
N LEU A 184 9.48 -11.25 16.70
CA LEU A 184 8.56 -10.75 15.69
C LEU A 184 8.54 -11.69 14.48
N THR A 185 7.35 -11.86 13.89
CA THR A 185 7.14 -12.70 12.73
C THR A 185 7.82 -12.10 11.50
N HIS A 186 8.21 -12.95 10.56
CA HIS A 186 8.83 -12.51 9.31
C HIS A 186 7.92 -11.61 8.48
N GLU A 187 6.60 -11.78 8.59
CA GLU A 187 5.59 -11.03 7.84
C GLU A 187 5.46 -9.57 8.30
N MET A 188 5.81 -9.26 9.55
CA MET A 188 5.55 -7.96 10.17
C MET A 188 6.12 -6.81 9.32
N PHE A 189 7.40 -6.92 8.96
CA PHE A 189 8.11 -5.87 8.22
C PHE A 189 7.86 -5.90 6.71
N TYR A 190 7.08 -6.84 6.18
CA TYR A 190 6.59 -6.76 4.80
C TYR A 190 5.44 -5.77 4.63
N HIS A 191 4.75 -5.44 5.73
CA HIS A 191 3.52 -4.66 5.70
C HIS A 191 3.68 -3.22 6.20
N ILE A 192 4.86 -2.80 6.68
CA ILE A 192 5.14 -1.47 7.25
C ILE A 192 5.21 -0.31 6.24
N LYS A 193 4.36 -0.29 5.22
CA LYS A 193 4.38 0.73 4.15
C LYS A 193 4.02 2.13 4.62
N ALA A 194 3.28 2.26 5.72
CA ALA A 194 2.89 3.55 6.29
C ALA A 194 4.02 4.21 7.12
N CYS A 195 5.10 3.50 7.38
CA CYS A 195 6.23 4.02 8.18
C CYS A 195 7.00 5.07 7.39
N ASP A 196 7.26 6.19 8.03
CA ASP A 196 8.18 7.18 7.46
C ASP A 196 9.63 6.63 7.45
N PRO A 197 10.54 7.26 6.68
CA PRO A 197 11.94 6.82 6.63
C PRO A 197 12.63 6.81 8.00
N LEU A 198 12.28 7.74 8.91
CA LEU A 198 12.88 7.81 10.24
C LEU A 198 12.49 6.59 11.10
N GLN A 199 11.23 6.16 11.04
CA GLN A 199 10.72 4.98 11.70
C GLN A 199 11.31 3.70 11.11
N ARG A 200 11.43 3.61 9.78
CA ARG A 200 12.07 2.47 9.12
C ARG A 200 13.52 2.33 9.54
N ARG A 201 14.29 3.43 9.57
CA ARG A 201 15.68 3.43 10.08
C ARG A 201 15.76 3.02 11.53
N PHE A 202 14.83 3.49 12.36
CA PHE A 202 14.77 3.08 13.76
C PHE A 202 14.58 1.56 13.88
N TYR A 203 13.58 0.98 13.20
CA TYR A 203 13.34 -0.46 13.25
C TYR A 203 14.47 -1.28 12.64
N TYR A 204 15.05 -0.82 11.52
CA TYR A 204 16.24 -1.43 10.93
C TYR A 204 17.39 -1.45 11.93
N ALA A 205 17.71 -0.32 12.56
CA ALA A 205 18.78 -0.22 13.55
C ALA A 205 18.54 -1.10 14.79
N MET A 206 17.28 -1.31 15.21
CA MET A 206 16.95 -2.24 16.30
C MET A 206 17.15 -3.70 15.87
N MET A 207 16.76 -4.05 14.64
CA MET A 207 16.90 -5.41 14.10
C MET A 207 18.36 -5.80 13.82
N THR A 208 19.23 -4.85 13.50
CA THR A 208 20.65 -5.10 13.18
C THR A 208 21.60 -4.95 14.37
N ARG A 209 21.07 -4.75 15.59
CA ARG A 209 21.88 -4.83 16.82
C ARG A 209 22.43 -6.24 17.01
N THR A 210 23.54 -6.32 17.74
CA THR A 210 24.23 -7.59 18.02
C THR A 210 23.38 -8.58 18.80
N GLN A 211 22.45 -8.11 19.65
CA GLN A 211 21.51 -8.97 20.39
C GLN A 211 20.29 -9.37 19.55
N ALA A 212 20.16 -8.83 18.34
CA ALA A 212 19.13 -9.18 17.37
C ALA A 212 19.75 -10.00 16.21
N LEU A 213 19.73 -9.50 14.96
CA LEU A 213 20.30 -10.21 13.82
C LEU A 213 21.82 -10.00 13.65
N GLY A 214 22.39 -9.01 14.33
CA GLY A 214 23.79 -8.63 14.15
C GLY A 214 24.07 -8.04 12.77
N LYS A 215 25.30 -8.27 12.28
CA LYS A 215 25.84 -7.62 11.08
C LYS A 215 25.43 -8.32 9.78
N PRO A 216 25.41 -7.63 8.62
CA PRO A 216 24.98 -8.19 7.33
C PRO A 216 25.67 -9.51 6.94
N TYR A 217 26.96 -9.63 7.23
CA TYR A 217 27.74 -10.83 6.92
C TYR A 217 27.33 -12.07 7.73
N SER A 218 26.59 -11.95 8.83
CA SER A 218 26.12 -13.11 9.60
C SER A 218 24.74 -13.60 9.19
N TRP A 219 23.98 -12.81 8.43
CA TRP A 219 22.57 -13.11 8.12
C TRP A 219 22.40 -14.35 7.25
N SER A 220 21.34 -15.11 7.55
CA SER A 220 20.82 -16.18 6.70
C SER A 220 19.73 -15.66 5.74
N ALA A 221 19.32 -16.49 4.77
CA ALA A 221 18.19 -16.15 3.89
C ALA A 221 16.89 -15.88 4.67
N ARG A 222 16.69 -16.56 5.81
CA ARG A 222 15.54 -16.33 6.69
C ARG A 222 15.60 -14.95 7.34
N ASP A 223 16.79 -14.48 7.71
CA ASP A 223 16.98 -13.17 8.34
C ASP A 223 16.77 -12.04 7.34
N VAL A 224 17.31 -12.19 6.13
CA VAL A 224 17.06 -11.27 5.01
C VAL A 224 15.57 -11.20 4.69
N SER A 225 14.88 -12.34 4.63
CA SER A 225 13.42 -12.36 4.45
C SER A 225 12.69 -11.67 5.60
N ARG A 226 13.09 -11.90 6.86
CA ARG A 226 12.47 -11.27 8.03
C ARG A 226 12.61 -9.74 8.04
N LEU A 227 13.74 -9.20 7.56
CA LEU A 227 13.94 -7.75 7.50
C LEU A 227 12.92 -7.07 6.55
N GLY A 228 12.42 -7.77 5.53
CA GLY A 228 11.35 -7.26 4.66
C GLY A 228 11.65 -5.87 4.11
N LEU A 229 10.71 -4.92 4.27
CA LEU A 229 10.88 -3.54 3.81
C LEU A 229 11.93 -2.74 4.59
N LEU A 230 12.44 -3.23 5.73
CA LEU A 230 13.54 -2.57 6.44
C LEU A 230 14.84 -2.61 5.64
N LEU A 231 15.00 -3.57 4.72
CA LEU A 231 16.13 -3.62 3.78
C LEU A 231 16.19 -2.41 2.86
N THR A 232 15.15 -1.57 2.78
CA THR A 232 15.20 -0.30 2.04
C THR A 232 16.13 0.73 2.69
N GLU A 233 16.45 0.55 3.97
CA GLU A 233 17.35 1.43 4.73
C GLU A 233 18.77 0.86 4.87
N ILE A 234 19.09 -0.24 4.18
CA ILE A 234 20.46 -0.77 4.14
C ILE A 234 21.35 0.13 3.28
N ASP A 235 22.56 0.39 3.77
CA ASP A 235 23.57 1.09 2.99
C ASP A 235 24.20 0.17 1.94
N GLY A 236 24.69 0.76 0.84
CA GLY A 236 25.30 0.01 -0.26
C GLY A 236 26.44 -0.93 0.16
N PRO A 237 27.44 -0.45 0.92
CA PRO A 237 28.51 -1.30 1.43
C PRO A 237 28.02 -2.44 2.32
N ASP A 238 27.04 -2.18 3.18
CA ASP A 238 26.45 -3.20 4.05
C ASP A 238 25.67 -4.26 3.25
N LEU A 239 25.00 -3.86 2.17
CA LEU A 239 24.35 -4.80 1.24
C LEU A 239 25.37 -5.71 0.56
N ALA A 240 26.53 -5.18 0.16
CA ALA A 240 27.59 -5.98 -0.45
C ALA A 240 28.18 -7.03 0.52
N MET A 241 28.08 -6.79 1.83
CA MET A 241 28.55 -7.72 2.87
C MET A 241 27.56 -8.85 3.17
N VAL A 242 26.31 -8.78 2.68
CA VAL A 242 25.33 -9.87 2.87
C VAL A 242 25.85 -11.14 2.18
N LYS A 243 25.80 -12.27 2.89
CA LYS A 243 26.21 -13.58 2.34
C LYS A 243 25.47 -13.86 1.02
N PRO A 244 26.15 -14.35 -0.03
CA PRO A 244 25.52 -14.65 -1.32
C PRO A 244 24.24 -15.49 -1.17
N GLU A 245 24.29 -16.57 -0.41
CA GLU A 245 23.16 -17.49 -0.20
C GLU A 245 21.97 -16.81 0.49
N ALA A 246 22.24 -15.83 1.36
CA ALA A 246 21.21 -15.09 2.08
C ALA A 246 20.37 -14.19 1.16
N MET A 247 20.90 -13.82 -0.02
CA MET A 247 20.18 -13.01 -1.01
C MET A 247 18.95 -13.71 -1.59
N SER A 248 18.86 -15.04 -1.47
CA SER A 248 17.65 -15.80 -1.81
C SER A 248 16.43 -15.40 -0.97
N GLY A 249 16.65 -14.77 0.19
CA GLY A 249 15.60 -14.21 1.04
C GLY A 249 14.98 -12.90 0.52
N ILE A 250 15.59 -12.23 -0.47
CA ILE A 250 15.06 -10.96 -1.00
C ILE A 250 13.86 -11.24 -1.90
N THR A 251 12.71 -10.66 -1.54
CA THR A 251 11.50 -10.77 -2.35
C THR A 251 11.42 -9.69 -3.43
N ALA A 252 10.58 -9.94 -4.44
CA ALA A 252 10.31 -8.97 -5.49
C ALA A 252 9.76 -7.63 -4.95
N GLN A 253 8.95 -7.68 -3.89
CA GLN A 253 8.42 -6.47 -3.26
C GLN A 253 9.54 -5.63 -2.65
N VAL A 254 10.46 -6.26 -1.92
CA VAL A 254 11.58 -5.54 -1.30
C VAL A 254 12.50 -4.96 -2.37
N MET A 255 12.82 -5.73 -3.42
CA MET A 255 13.66 -5.27 -4.52
C MET A 255 13.10 -4.04 -5.25
N LEU A 256 11.78 -3.94 -5.38
CA LEU A 256 11.12 -2.76 -5.95
C LEU A 256 11.39 -1.49 -5.14
N GLU A 257 11.53 -1.61 -3.81
CA GLU A 257 11.62 -0.48 -2.90
C GLU A 257 13.07 -0.07 -2.57
N ILE A 258 14.05 -0.99 -2.66
CA ILE A 258 15.47 -0.65 -2.39
C ILE A 258 15.97 0.35 -3.45
N PRO A 259 16.56 1.50 -3.08
CA PRO A 259 17.03 2.50 -4.05
C PRO A 259 18.09 1.95 -5.02
N PRO A 260 18.11 2.38 -6.30
CA PRO A 260 19.10 1.94 -7.27
C PRO A 260 20.55 2.27 -6.84
N GLN A 261 20.76 3.35 -6.09
CA GLN A 261 22.06 3.75 -5.54
C GLN A 261 22.63 2.72 -4.57
N THR A 262 21.77 2.01 -3.85
CA THR A 262 22.15 0.90 -2.96
C THR A 262 22.38 -0.35 -3.79
N LEU A 263 21.45 -0.67 -4.70
CA LEU A 263 21.46 -1.90 -5.52
C LEU A 263 22.69 -2.04 -6.43
N LYS A 264 23.36 -0.95 -6.81
CA LYS A 264 24.61 -1.02 -7.58
C LYS A 264 25.76 -1.74 -6.87
N HIS A 265 25.65 -1.95 -5.55
CA HIS A 265 26.66 -2.63 -4.73
C HIS A 265 26.42 -4.15 -4.64
N VAL A 266 25.35 -4.68 -5.26
CA VAL A 266 25.13 -6.12 -5.33
C VAL A 266 26.28 -6.76 -6.11
N THR A 267 26.92 -7.75 -5.49
CA THR A 267 28.09 -8.42 -6.06
C THR A 267 27.69 -9.51 -7.06
N GLU A 268 28.60 -9.88 -7.96
CA GLU A 268 28.35 -10.95 -8.94
C GLU A 268 28.00 -12.28 -8.25
N MET A 269 28.65 -12.59 -7.13
CA MET A 269 28.36 -13.79 -6.35
C MET A 269 26.94 -13.78 -5.77
N GLN A 270 26.47 -12.61 -5.31
CA GLN A 270 25.11 -12.44 -4.80
C GLN A 270 24.05 -12.62 -5.90
N LEU A 271 24.31 -12.17 -7.13
CA LEU A 271 23.36 -12.29 -8.25
C LEU A 271 22.92 -13.74 -8.51
N ARG A 272 23.80 -14.72 -8.26
CA ARG A 272 23.54 -16.15 -8.49
C ARG A 272 22.45 -16.73 -7.58
N PHE A 273 22.17 -16.08 -6.44
CA PHE A 273 21.22 -16.57 -5.44
C PHE A 273 19.93 -15.74 -5.38
N ILE A 274 19.84 -14.64 -6.12
CA ILE A 274 18.63 -13.84 -6.21
C ILE A 274 17.63 -14.57 -7.11
N GLY A 275 16.38 -14.72 -6.63
CA GLY A 275 15.32 -15.34 -7.43
C GLY A 275 15.03 -14.56 -8.72
N GLN A 276 14.53 -15.26 -9.75
CA GLN A 276 14.36 -14.69 -11.10
C GLN A 276 13.54 -13.39 -11.12
N LYS A 277 12.43 -13.33 -10.38
CA LYS A 277 11.55 -12.15 -10.37
C LYS A 277 12.24 -10.93 -9.75
N PRO A 278 12.82 -10.99 -8.54
CA PRO A 278 13.65 -9.90 -8.02
C PRO A 278 14.83 -9.55 -8.94
N LEU A 279 15.48 -10.54 -9.57
CA LEU A 279 16.60 -10.29 -10.50
C LEU A 279 16.18 -9.44 -11.71
N ASN A 280 15.02 -9.74 -12.30
CA ASN A 280 14.48 -8.95 -13.41
C ASN A 280 14.18 -7.49 -12.99
N ILE A 281 13.69 -7.30 -11.75
CA ILE A 281 13.45 -5.96 -11.19
C ILE A 281 14.76 -5.22 -11.00
N LEU A 282 15.78 -5.87 -10.42
CA LEU A 282 17.11 -5.32 -10.23
C LEU A 282 17.71 -4.84 -11.55
N ALA A 283 17.72 -5.71 -12.56
CA ALA A 283 18.27 -5.40 -13.88
C ALA A 283 17.59 -4.18 -14.50
N LYS A 284 16.25 -4.12 -14.45
CA LYS A 284 15.49 -2.97 -14.94
C LYS A 284 15.85 -1.68 -14.18
N LYS A 285 15.85 -1.70 -12.84
CA LYS A 285 16.14 -0.52 -12.02
C LYS A 285 17.55 0.02 -12.26
N LEU A 286 18.54 -0.86 -12.44
CA LEU A 286 19.90 -0.45 -12.73
C LEU A 286 20.04 0.10 -14.16
N SER A 287 19.33 -0.46 -15.14
CA SER A 287 19.27 0.09 -16.50
C SER A 287 18.67 1.50 -16.50
N ASP A 288 17.48 1.66 -15.91
CA ASP A 288 16.78 2.94 -15.82
C ASP A 288 17.67 4.01 -15.15
N TYR A 289 18.33 3.64 -14.05
CA TYR A 289 19.26 4.52 -13.33
C TYR A 289 20.51 4.91 -14.14
N GLN A 290 21.07 3.98 -14.94
CA GLN A 290 22.19 4.28 -15.82
C GLN A 290 21.80 5.25 -16.94
N ASP A 291 20.60 5.11 -17.49
CA ASP A 291 20.09 6.00 -18.53
C ASP A 291 19.83 7.41 -17.99
N GLU A 292 19.27 7.53 -16.78
CA GLU A 292 19.11 8.81 -16.07
C GLU A 292 20.46 9.52 -15.85
N LEU A 293 21.48 8.78 -15.38
CA LEU A 293 22.83 9.34 -15.20
C LEU A 293 23.45 9.80 -16.53
N ARG A 294 23.23 9.06 -17.62
CA ARG A 294 23.72 9.45 -18.96
C ARG A 294 23.04 10.72 -19.47
N ILE A 295 21.73 10.88 -19.23
CA ILE A 295 21.00 12.09 -19.59
C ILE A 295 21.49 13.28 -18.76
N TYR A 296 21.68 13.11 -17.45
CA TYR A 296 22.22 14.15 -16.58
C TYR A 296 23.63 14.57 -16.99
N ASN A 297 24.50 13.61 -17.30
CA ASN A 297 25.88 13.88 -17.74
C ASN A 297 25.95 14.50 -19.14
N LYS A 298 24.94 14.27 -20.00
CA LYS A 298 24.78 14.97 -21.29
C LYS A 298 24.04 16.32 -21.15
N GLY A 299 23.41 16.59 -20.01
CA GLY A 299 22.55 17.74 -19.73
C GLY A 299 23.26 19.00 -19.24
N TYR A 300 24.58 18.97 -18.99
CA TYR A 300 25.40 20.18 -18.89
C TYR A 300 25.79 20.68 -20.29
N CYS A 301 24.78 20.97 -21.10
CA CYS A 301 24.92 21.81 -22.28
C CYS A 301 23.54 22.40 -22.59
N LEU A 302 23.08 23.33 -21.74
CA LEU A 302 21.90 24.12 -22.07
C LEU A 302 22.05 25.57 -21.62
N MET A 303 22.29 26.38 -22.65
CA MET A 303 21.84 27.76 -22.83
C MET A 303 22.13 28.74 -21.72
N THR A 304 23.31 29.37 -21.80
CA THR A 304 23.40 30.80 -21.50
C THR A 304 23.00 31.56 -22.77
N LEU A 305 21.87 32.26 -22.71
CA LEU A 305 21.43 33.21 -23.73
C LEU A 305 22.53 34.25 -23.98
N ILE A 306 23.03 34.32 -25.22
CA ILE A 306 23.79 35.46 -25.71
C ILE A 306 22.81 36.40 -26.41
N PHE A 307 22.63 37.59 -25.86
CA PHE A 307 22.48 38.78 -26.68
C PHE A 307 23.85 39.49 -26.70
N GLN A 308 24.26 39.91 -27.90
CA GLN A 308 25.49 40.66 -28.22
C GLN A 308 26.76 39.83 -28.51
N ASN A 309 26.69 39.07 -29.61
CA ASN A 309 27.68 39.09 -30.71
C ASN A 309 29.19 39.07 -30.40
N VAL A 310 29.65 38.22 -29.48
CA VAL A 310 31.02 37.68 -29.55
C VAL A 310 30.99 36.22 -29.11
N TRP A 311 31.05 35.31 -30.07
CA TRP A 311 31.18 33.87 -29.82
C TRP A 311 32.66 33.50 -29.85
N VAL A 312 33.29 33.39 -28.69
CA VAL A 312 34.59 32.73 -28.56
C VAL A 312 34.31 31.23 -28.44
N TYR A 313 34.67 30.49 -29.49
CA TYR A 313 34.64 29.02 -29.48
C TYR A 313 35.90 28.52 -28.78
N PHE A 314 35.73 27.66 -27.79
CA PHE A 314 36.79 26.71 -27.42
C PHE A 314 36.37 25.31 -27.87
N PRO A 315 37.26 24.57 -28.54
CA PRO A 315 37.05 23.17 -28.83
C PRO A 315 37.12 22.35 -27.52
N CYS A 316 36.41 21.23 -27.51
CA CYS A 316 36.95 20.03 -26.90
C CYS A 316 37.67 19.25 -27.99
#